data_AF-A0A1I7AKA7-F1
#
_entry.id   AF-A0A1I7AKA7-F1
#
_cell.length_a   1.000
_cell.length_b   1.000
_cell.length_c   1.000
_cell.angle_alpha   90.00
_cell.angle_beta   90.00
_cell.angle_gamma   90.00
#
_symmetry.space_group_name_H-M   'P 1'
#
loop_
_entity.id
_entity.type
_entity.pdbx_description
1 polymer ?
#
loop_
_entity_poly.entity_id
_entity_poly.type
_entity_poly.pdbx_seq_one_letter_code
_entity_poly.pdbx_strand_id
1 'polypeptide(L)'
;MSFSTVDFKAFEKKAASAIDSAESLEEIETFLRSQPGVKSVQLGDYLMKSNPPQREFIVEFSMQDGSTVKKIVNIFDLGNQRFEFNELRDE
;
A
#
# COMPACT_ATOMS: atom_id res chain seq x y z
N MET A 1 10.13 10.49 25.98
CA MET A 1 9.50 9.27 25.43
C MET A 1 9.36 9.49 23.95
N SER A 2 10.08 8.73 23.11
CA SER A 2 9.93 8.86 21.66
C SER A 2 8.68 8.11 21.23
N PHE A 3 7.62 8.86 20.94
CA PHE A 3 6.44 8.38 20.24
C PHE A 3 6.90 7.87 18.88
N SER A 4 6.83 6.56 18.66
CA SER A 4 7.19 6.00 17.36
C SER A 4 5.99 6.17 16.46
N THR A 5 5.91 7.33 15.82
CA THR A 5 4.99 7.60 14.71
C THR A 5 5.19 6.54 13.63
N VAL A 6 4.13 6.08 12.97
CA VAL A 6 4.27 5.23 11.78
C VAL A 6 5.18 5.96 10.80
N ASP A 7 6.35 5.38 10.50
CA ASP A 7 7.29 5.95 9.55
C ASP A 7 6.83 5.60 8.13
N PHE A 8 6.04 6.50 7.54
CA PHE A 8 5.51 6.30 6.20
C PHE A 8 6.60 6.23 5.13
N LYS A 9 7.77 6.85 5.33
CA LYS A 9 8.89 6.72 4.37
C LYS A 9 9.52 5.35 4.43
N ALA A 10 9.66 4.79 5.63
CA ALA A 10 10.12 3.42 5.80
C ALA A 10 9.09 2.41 5.26
N PHE A 11 7.81 2.65 5.51
CA PHE A 11 6.72 1.85 4.93
C PHE A 11 6.74 1.90 3.40
N GLU A 12 6.82 3.09 2.80
CA GLU A 12 6.87 3.28 1.35
C GLU A 12 7.99 2.47 0.70
N LYS A 13 9.21 2.54 1.25
CA LYS A 13 10.35 1.75 0.74
C LYS A 13 10.11 0.24 0.81
N LYS A 14 9.51 -0.25 1.90
CA LYS A 14 9.20 -1.67 2.05
C LYS A 14 8.08 -2.09 1.11
N ALA A 15 7.05 -1.26 0.96
CA ALA A 15 5.95 -1.49 0.05
C ALA A 15 6.44 -1.56 -1.39
N ALA A 16 7.31 -0.63 -1.81
CA ALA A 16 7.92 -0.65 -3.14
C ALA A 16 8.63 -1.98 -3.41
N SER A 17 9.56 -2.37 -2.54
CA SER A 17 10.28 -3.64 -2.69
C SER A 17 9.37 -4.87 -2.67
N ALA A 18 8.33 -4.90 -1.83
CA ALA A 18 7.41 -6.03 -1.76
C ALA A 18 6.55 -6.14 -3.02
N ILE A 19 6.01 -5.00 -3.51
CA ILE A 19 5.14 -4.93 -4.69
C ILE A 19 5.90 -5.31 -5.96
N ASP A 20 7.12 -4.80 -6.13
CA ASP A 20 7.95 -5.12 -7.31
C ASP A 20 8.34 -6.60 -7.38
N SER A 21 8.25 -7.32 -6.25
CA SER A 21 8.53 -8.76 -6.15
C SER A 21 7.29 -9.66 -6.06
N ALA A 22 6.09 -9.07 -5.95
CA ALA A 22 4.87 -9.82 -5.71
C ALA A 22 4.37 -10.51 -6.99
N GLU A 23 3.86 -11.72 -6.84
CA GLU A 23 3.31 -12.51 -7.96
C GLU A 23 1.78 -12.42 -8.04
N SER A 24 1.14 -11.81 -7.04
CA SER A 24 -0.31 -11.61 -7.01
C SER A 24 -0.73 -10.42 -6.16
N LEU A 25 -1.96 -9.94 -6.39
CA LEU A 25 -2.58 -8.89 -5.56
C LEU A 25 -2.84 -9.37 -4.13
N GLU A 26 -3.08 -10.67 -3.96
CA GLU A 26 -3.29 -11.28 -2.63
C GLU A 26 -2.01 -11.25 -1.80
N GLU A 27 -0.84 -11.46 -2.43
CA GLU A 27 0.46 -11.31 -1.76
C GLU A 27 0.71 -9.86 -1.33
N ILE A 28 0.41 -8.90 -2.21
CA ILE A 28 0.51 -7.47 -1.89
C ILE A 28 -0.42 -7.13 -0.72
N GLU A 29 -1.67 -7.54 -0.78
CA GLU A 29 -2.64 -7.29 0.29
C GLU A 29 -2.19 -7.90 1.63
N THR A 30 -1.71 -9.16 1.60
CA THR A 30 -1.22 -9.88 2.77
C THR A 30 -0.01 -9.16 3.38
N PHE A 31 0.94 -8.74 2.54
CA PHE A 31 2.09 -7.96 2.96
C PHE A 31 1.66 -6.64 3.63
N LEU A 32 0.75 -5.88 3.01
CA LEU A 32 0.25 -4.62 3.54
C LEU A 32 -0.44 -4.81 4.90
N ARG A 33 -1.29 -5.84 5.03
CA ARG A 33 -1.96 -6.18 6.30
C ARG A 33 -0.99 -6.59 7.41
N SER A 34 0.16 -7.17 7.05
CA SER A 34 1.18 -7.58 8.03
C SER A 34 2.00 -6.42 8.59
N GLN A 35 1.88 -5.21 8.04
CA GLN A 35 2.68 -4.07 8.49
C GLN A 35 2.22 -3.55 9.86
N PRO A 36 3.15 -3.14 10.73
CA PRO A 36 2.81 -2.57 12.03
C PRO A 36 1.88 -1.35 11.91
N GLY A 37 0.83 -1.34 12.72
CA GLY A 37 -0.13 -0.23 12.76
C GLY A 37 -1.19 -0.28 11.68
N VAL A 38 -1.13 -1.21 10.71
CA VAL A 38 -2.21 -1.39 9.73
C VAL A 38 -3.42 -2.02 10.42
N LYS A 39 -4.56 -1.34 10.31
CA LYS A 39 -5.85 -1.76 10.85
C LYS A 39 -6.72 -2.41 9.79
N SER A 40 -6.69 -1.88 8.56
CA SER A 40 -7.38 -2.50 7.43
C SER A 40 -6.68 -2.18 6.11
N VAL A 41 -6.86 -3.08 5.14
CA VAL A 41 -6.47 -2.90 3.75
C VAL A 41 -7.71 -3.18 2.91
N GLN A 42 -7.96 -2.36 1.91
CA GLN A 42 -9.05 -2.54 0.95
C GLN A 42 -8.48 -2.37 -0.45
N LEU A 43 -8.73 -3.33 -1.34
CA LEU A 43 -8.46 -3.15 -2.76
C LEU A 43 -9.50 -2.17 -3.32
N GLY A 44 -9.02 -1.03 -3.79
CA GLY A 44 -9.80 0.00 -4.46
C GLY A 44 -10.06 -0.30 -5.92
N ASP A 45 -10.53 0.72 -6.64
CA ASP A 45 -10.98 0.57 -8.02
C ASP A 45 -9.83 0.27 -8.99
N TYR A 46 -10.13 -0.52 -10.01
CA TYR A 46 -9.21 -0.75 -11.12
C TYR A 46 -9.30 0.42 -12.11
N LEU A 47 -8.23 1.21 -12.20
CA LEU A 47 -8.15 2.37 -13.06
C LEU A 47 -7.77 1.96 -14.48
N MET A 48 -8.69 1.32 -15.20
CA MET A 48 -8.48 0.88 -16.60
C MET A 48 -8.18 2.02 -17.60
N LYS A 49 -8.44 3.28 -17.21
CA LYS A 49 -8.18 4.45 -18.07
C LYS A 49 -6.74 4.95 -17.99
N SER A 50 -5.91 4.44 -17.08
CA SER A 50 -4.49 4.75 -17.04
C SER A 50 -3.70 3.82 -17.98
N ASN A 51 -2.59 4.31 -18.52
CA ASN A 51 -1.64 3.50 -19.28
C ASN A 51 -0.22 3.67 -18.68
N PRO A 52 0.34 2.66 -18.00
CA PRO A 52 -0.23 1.31 -17.78
C PRO A 52 -1.43 1.31 -16.80
N PRO A 53 -2.24 0.22 -16.77
CA PRO A 53 -3.36 0.08 -15.84
C PRO A 53 -2.89 0.20 -14.39
N GLN A 54 -3.69 0.87 -13.56
CA GLN A 54 -3.37 1.09 -12.14
C GLN A 54 -4.39 0.42 -11.21
N ARG A 55 -3.92 0.04 -10.02
CA ARG A 55 -4.74 -0.44 -8.91
C ARG A 55 -4.35 0.29 -7.65
N GLU A 56 -5.32 0.46 -6.77
CA GLU A 56 -5.12 1.15 -5.50
C GLU A 56 -5.41 0.21 -4.34
N PHE A 57 -4.57 0.25 -3.31
CA PHE A 57 -4.88 -0.29 -2.00
C PHE A 57 -5.06 0.86 -1.02
N ILE A 58 -6.26 0.94 -0.44
CA ILE A 58 -6.56 1.86 0.65
C ILE A 58 -6.13 1.18 1.95
N VAL A 59 -5.14 1.76 2.62
CA VAL A 59 -4.56 1.24 3.86
C VAL A 59 -4.89 2.18 5.00
N GLU A 60 -5.65 1.68 5.98
CA GLU A 60 -5.96 2.42 7.21
C GLU A 60 -4.95 2.03 8.29
N PHE A 61 -4.27 3.04 8.85
CA PHE A 61 -3.34 2.92 9.96
C PHE A 61 -3.99 3.42 11.25
N SER A 62 -3.75 2.70 12.34
CA SER A 62 -4.02 3.17 13.71
C SER A 62 -2.77 3.86 14.25
N MET A 63 -2.92 5.11 14.68
CA MET A 63 -1.87 5.89 15.31
C MET A 63 -1.84 5.66 16.83
N GLN A 64 -0.70 5.97 17.46
CA GLN A 64 -0.54 5.82 18.92
C GLN A 64 -1.43 6.76 19.73
N ASP A 65 -1.85 7.88 19.16
CA ASP A 65 -2.79 8.83 19.77
C ASP A 65 -4.27 8.40 19.65
N GLY A 66 -4.53 7.24 19.06
CA GLY A 66 -5.87 6.70 18.81
C GLY A 66 -6.54 7.24 17.55
N SER A 67 -5.89 8.16 16.82
CA SER A 67 -6.37 8.59 15.51
C SER A 67 -6.15 7.53 14.44
N THR A 68 -6.87 7.65 13.33
CA THR A 68 -6.64 6.83 12.13
C THR A 68 -6.17 7.71 10.98
N VAL A 69 -5.22 7.18 10.21
CA VAL A 69 -4.73 7.81 8.99
C VAL A 69 -4.88 6.82 7.85
N LYS A 70 -5.40 7.28 6.72
CA LYS A 70 -5.51 6.47 5.53
C LYS A 70 -4.46 6.88 4.51
N LYS A 71 -3.89 5.90 3.84
CA LYS A 71 -2.97 6.07 2.72
C LYS A 71 -3.44 5.23 1.55
N ILE A 72 -3.18 5.73 0.36
CA ILE A 72 -3.38 5.01 -0.89
C ILE A 72 -2.01 4.50 -1.37
N VAL A 73 -1.87 3.19 -1.46
CA VAL A 73 -0.76 2.54 -2.16
C VAL A 73 -1.22 2.30 -3.59
N ASN A 74 -0.67 3.06 -4.52
CA ASN A 74 -0.98 2.94 -5.94
C ASN A 74 0.08 2.07 -6.62
N ILE A 75 -0.36 1.15 -7.46
CA ILE A 75 0.49 0.22 -8.20
C ILE A 75 0.14 0.21 -9.67
N PHE A 76 1.12 -0.06 -10.52
CA PHE A 76 0.89 -0.46 -11.90
C PHE A 76 0.64 -1.97 -11.96
N ASP A 77 -0.40 -2.36 -12.70
CA ASP A 77 -0.67 -3.75 -13.10
C ASP A 77 -0.17 -3.92 -14.53
N LEU A 78 1.06 -4.39 -14.67
CA LEU A 78 1.74 -4.55 -15.96
C LEU A 78 1.28 -5.81 -16.70
N GLY A 79 0.35 -6.58 -16.13
CA GLY A 79 -0.06 -7.88 -16.62
C GLY A 79 1.00 -8.96 -16.37
N ASN A 80 0.64 -10.22 -16.69
CA ASN A 80 1.52 -11.38 -16.49
C ASN A 80 2.10 -11.49 -15.07
N GLN A 81 1.27 -11.19 -14.05
CA GLN A 81 1.67 -11.23 -12.64
C GLN A 81 2.84 -10.30 -12.29
N ARG A 82 2.99 -9.19 -13.02
CA ARG A 82 3.97 -8.16 -12.71
C ARG A 82 3.28 -6.91 -12.20
N PHE A 83 3.72 -6.47 -11.03
CA PHE A 83 3.28 -5.25 -10.40
C PHE A 83 4.50 -4.34 -10.19
N GLU A 84 4.27 -3.04 -10.24
CA GLU A 84 5.28 -2.05 -9.92
C GLU A 84 4.68 -1.02 -8.98
N PHE A 85 5.40 -0.66 -7.93
CA PHE A 85 4.97 0.41 -7.05
C PHE A 85 5.01 1.75 -7.78
N ASN A 86 3.89 2.47 -7.78
CA ASN A 86 3.82 3.79 -8.38
C ASN A 86 4.04 4.88 -7.32
N GLU A 87 3.17 4.93 -6.31
CA GLU A 87 3.25 5.98 -5.28
C GLU A 87 2.51 5.60 -4.00
N LEU A 88 2.89 6.27 -2.91
CA LEU A 88 2.15 6.32 -1.65
C LEU A 88 1.62 7.75 -1.46
N ARG A 89 0.31 7.90 -1.35
CA ARG A 89 -0.33 9.21 -1.15
C ARG A 89 -1.38 9.19 -0.05
N ASP A 90 -1.79 10.37 0.39
CA ASP A 90 -2.94 10.54 1.29
C ASP A 90 -4.26 10.22 0.55
N GLU A 91 -5.27 9.74 1.29
CA GLU A 91 -6.65 9.62 0.79
C GLU A 91 -7.33 10.99 0.67
#